data_AF-A0A9P7PBB9-F1
#
_entry.id   AF-A0A9P7PBB9-F1
#
_cell.length_a   1.000
_cell.length_b   1.000
_cell.length_c   1.000
_cell.angle_alpha   90.00
_cell.angle_beta   90.00
_cell.angle_gamma   90.00
#
_symmetry.space_group_name_H-M   'P 1'
#
loop_
_entity.id
_entity.type
_entity.pdbx_description
1 polymer ?
#
loop_
_entity_poly.entity_id
_entity_poly.type
_entity_poly.pdbx_seq_one_letter_code
_entity_poly.pdbx_strand_id
1 'polypeptide(L)'
;MTNLPADGTSTGSGPPARGAFIVLEGLDRSGKTSQVKLLEERILETGGRVKVMRFPAGTTVICDRFYHSGIVYSAAKLNPSLSLSWARAPDRGLPRPDMVLFLDLDEETARQRGGWGGEVYERAELQKRVRELFWALSRRGEKDVQGEQILAQMGGLDEEQWKQEEEDLVMLDAGGSIDEVAERIWEKVRVRVEQVARGEFGVTVRIVQ
;
A
#
# COMPACT_ATOMS: atom_id res chain seq x y z
N MET A 1 -38.49 50.23 31.32
CA MET A 1 -38.44 49.23 32.42
C MET A 1 -38.31 47.87 31.75
N THR A 2 -37.08 47.42 31.49
CA THR A 2 -36.30 46.46 32.33
C THR A 2 -36.77 45.01 32.19
N ASN A 3 -36.07 44.19 31.39
CA ASN A 3 -35.22 43.07 31.86
C ASN A 3 -34.71 42.18 30.70
N LEU A 4 -33.39 41.92 30.70
CA LEU A 4 -32.71 40.73 30.17
C LEU A 4 -32.56 39.69 31.32
N PRO A 5 -32.07 38.46 31.11
CA PRO A 5 -32.47 37.40 30.18
C PRO A 5 -32.73 36.06 30.93
N ALA A 6 -33.12 35.00 30.23
CA ALA A 6 -32.82 33.63 30.67
C ALA A 6 -32.61 32.71 29.47
N ASP A 7 -31.51 31.97 29.56
CA ASP A 7 -30.91 31.08 28.58
C ASP A 7 -31.82 29.96 28.08
N GLY A 8 -31.59 29.61 26.81
CA GLY A 8 -32.09 28.40 26.18
C GLY A 8 -31.24 28.11 24.95
N THR A 9 -30.01 27.67 25.20
CA THR A 9 -29.02 27.20 24.23
C THR A 9 -29.64 26.29 23.16
N SER A 10 -29.73 26.75 21.91
CA SER A 10 -29.71 25.86 20.75
C SER A 10 -28.28 25.76 20.21
N THR A 11 -27.56 24.76 20.71
CA THR A 11 -26.32 24.26 20.12
C THR A 11 -26.56 23.90 18.65
N GLY A 12 -25.70 24.42 17.78
CA GLY A 12 -25.89 24.42 16.33
C GLY A 12 -25.58 23.12 15.58
N SER A 13 -25.58 23.23 14.25
CA SER A 13 -24.86 22.33 13.36
C SER A 13 -24.72 23.00 11.97
N GLY A 14 -23.82 23.99 11.88
CA GLY A 14 -23.19 24.23 10.58
C GLY A 14 -22.42 22.97 10.17
N PRO A 15 -22.26 22.69 8.86
CA PRO A 15 -21.49 21.53 8.41
C PRO A 15 -20.09 21.54 9.06
N PRO A 16 -19.52 20.38 9.41
CA PRO A 16 -18.23 20.30 10.08
C PRO A 16 -17.16 21.04 9.26
N ALA A 17 -16.49 22.01 9.88
CA ALA A 17 -15.44 22.78 9.23
C ALA A 17 -14.19 21.90 9.01
N ARG A 18 -13.81 21.69 7.75
CA ARG A 18 -12.60 20.95 7.38
C ARG A 18 -11.33 21.73 7.71
N GLY A 19 -10.23 21.02 7.96
CA GLY A 19 -8.90 21.63 8.04
C GLY A 19 -8.38 22.08 6.67
N ALA A 20 -7.31 22.88 6.68
CA ALA A 20 -6.55 23.27 5.49
C ALA A 20 -5.36 22.32 5.29
N PHE A 21 -5.11 21.89 4.04
CA PHE A 21 -3.94 21.10 3.65
C PHE A 21 -2.90 22.05 3.04
N ILE A 22 -1.75 22.20 3.71
CA ILE A 22 -0.74 23.22 3.40
C ILE A 22 0.63 22.54 3.21
N VAL A 23 1.30 22.82 2.09
CA VAL A 23 2.59 22.22 1.67
C VAL A 23 3.64 23.32 1.50
N LEU A 24 4.90 23.06 1.86
CA LEU A 24 6.01 24.02 1.74
C LEU A 24 7.17 23.48 0.90
N GLU A 25 7.55 24.28 -0.11
CA GLU A 25 8.56 23.97 -1.15
C GLU A 25 9.68 25.02 -1.23
N GLY A 26 10.75 24.74 -1.98
CA GLY A 26 12.00 25.54 -2.02
C GLY A 26 13.28 24.74 -2.32
N LEU A 27 14.41 25.42 -2.55
CA LEU A 27 15.72 24.80 -2.86
C LEU A 27 16.33 24.05 -1.66
N ASP A 28 17.33 23.20 -1.91
CA ASP A 28 18.11 22.59 -0.83
C ASP A 28 18.68 23.68 0.07
N ARG A 29 18.46 23.49 1.38
CA ARG A 29 18.85 24.44 2.44
C ARG A 29 18.11 25.79 2.43
N SER A 30 17.05 25.97 1.65
CA SER A 30 16.23 27.21 1.65
C SER A 30 15.42 27.44 2.95
N GLY A 31 15.50 26.54 3.92
CA GLY A 31 14.78 26.65 5.18
C GLY A 31 13.33 26.16 5.14
N LYS A 32 12.84 25.51 4.07
CA LYS A 32 11.52 24.84 4.01
C LYS A 32 11.18 24.10 5.29
N THR A 33 12.11 23.26 5.75
CA THR A 33 11.92 22.44 6.93
C THR A 33 11.72 23.26 8.20
N SER A 34 12.40 24.40 8.29
CA SER A 34 12.24 25.37 9.37
C SER A 34 10.93 26.14 9.25
N GLN A 35 10.53 26.56 8.06
CA GLN A 35 9.28 27.32 7.84
C GLN A 35 8.02 26.48 8.09
N VAL A 36 8.02 25.20 7.73
CA VAL A 36 6.91 24.27 8.07
C VAL A 36 6.74 24.17 9.58
N LYS A 37 7.85 24.10 10.34
CA LYS A 37 7.80 24.04 11.80
C LYS A 37 7.21 25.33 12.38
N LEU A 38 7.64 26.49 11.89
CA LEU A 38 7.12 27.79 12.35
C LEU A 38 5.63 27.98 12.02
N LEU A 39 5.18 27.52 10.86
CA LEU A 39 3.76 27.58 10.49
C LEU A 39 2.91 26.60 11.29
N GLU A 40 3.43 25.39 11.54
CA GLU A 40 2.79 24.40 12.41
C GLU A 40 2.60 24.97 13.83
N GLU A 41 3.65 25.56 14.42
CA GLU A 41 3.61 26.24 15.72
C GLU A 41 2.56 27.37 15.76
N ARG A 42 2.57 28.25 14.76
CA ARG A 42 1.66 29.40 14.74
C ARG A 42 0.19 29.00 14.57
N ILE A 43 -0.09 27.94 13.80
CA ILE A 43 -1.47 27.42 13.67
C ILE A 43 -1.94 26.82 15.00
N LEU A 44 -1.06 26.16 15.74
CA LEU A 44 -1.39 25.60 17.05
C LEU A 44 -1.61 26.70 18.12
N GLU A 45 -0.78 27.74 18.14
CA GLU A 45 -0.91 28.88 19.07
C GLU A 45 -2.22 29.64 18.90
N THR A 46 -2.72 29.73 17.67
CA THR A 46 -3.99 30.39 17.34
C THR A 46 -5.23 29.51 17.59
N GLY A 47 -5.04 28.31 18.15
CA GLY A 47 -6.11 27.36 18.47
C GLY A 47 -6.57 26.50 17.29
N GLY A 48 -5.84 26.50 16.17
CA GLY A 48 -6.13 25.69 14.99
C GLY A 48 -5.63 24.24 15.09
N ARG A 49 -6.05 23.41 14.12
CA ARG A 49 -5.59 22.02 13.95
C ARG A 49 -4.83 21.88 12.64
N VAL A 50 -3.65 21.25 12.66
CA VAL A 50 -2.77 21.05 11.50
C VAL A 50 -2.14 19.66 11.52
N LYS A 51 -1.89 19.06 10.35
CA LYS A 51 -1.14 17.82 10.19
C LYS A 51 -0.12 18.00 9.08
N VAL A 52 1.17 17.87 9.42
CA VAL A 52 2.28 17.96 8.46
C VAL A 52 2.62 16.57 7.93
N MET A 53 2.71 16.42 6.60
CA MET A 53 3.15 15.19 5.95
C MET A 53 4.42 15.43 5.13
N ARG A 54 5.42 14.55 5.29
CA ARG A 54 6.71 14.63 4.63
C ARG A 54 7.30 13.25 4.45
N PHE A 55 6.94 12.49 3.43
CA PHE A 55 7.60 11.21 3.21
C PHE A 55 7.25 10.51 1.89
N PRO A 56 8.21 9.79 1.27
CA PRO A 56 9.64 10.08 1.26
C PRO A 56 9.88 11.17 0.20
N ALA A 57 10.31 12.35 0.64
CA ALA A 57 10.58 13.43 -0.30
C ALA A 57 11.94 13.20 -0.97
N GLY A 58 11.93 12.84 -2.25
CA GLY A 58 13.13 12.76 -3.10
C GLY A 58 14.02 11.52 -2.89
N THR A 59 13.52 10.46 -2.25
CA THR A 59 14.27 9.21 -2.07
C THR A 59 13.39 8.02 -2.39
N THR A 60 13.83 7.18 -3.33
CA THR A 60 13.21 5.89 -3.61
C THR A 60 13.44 4.94 -2.44
N VAL A 61 12.37 4.33 -1.94
CA VAL A 61 12.42 3.34 -0.86
C VAL A 61 12.16 1.95 -1.46
N ILE A 62 13.08 1.01 -1.21
CA ILE A 62 12.91 -0.40 -1.55
C ILE A 62 12.62 -1.16 -0.25
N CYS A 63 11.58 -2.00 -0.25
CA CYS A 63 11.13 -2.73 0.92
C CYS A 63 10.99 -4.22 0.58
N ASP A 64 11.63 -5.08 1.37
CA ASP A 64 11.44 -6.53 1.28
C ASP A 64 10.20 -6.93 2.09
N ARG A 65 9.14 -7.27 1.36
CA ARG A 65 7.77 -7.52 1.84
C ARG A 65 7.09 -6.27 2.42
N PHE A 66 5.78 -6.21 2.22
CA PHE A 66 4.93 -5.17 2.79
C PHE A 66 3.52 -5.73 3.04
N TYR A 67 2.50 -4.88 3.13
CA TYR A 67 1.15 -5.28 3.54
C TYR A 67 0.52 -6.38 2.65
N HIS A 68 0.85 -6.41 1.34
CA HIS A 68 0.39 -7.45 0.42
C HIS A 68 0.74 -8.87 0.90
N SER A 69 1.94 -9.05 1.46
CA SER A 69 2.35 -10.32 2.07
C SER A 69 1.48 -10.67 3.28
N GLY A 70 1.14 -9.69 4.11
CA GLY A 70 0.26 -9.87 5.27
C GLY A 70 -1.13 -10.36 4.87
N ILE A 71 -1.71 -9.75 3.83
CA ILE A 71 -3.00 -10.14 3.23
C ILE A 71 -2.93 -11.58 2.73
N VAL A 72 -2.00 -11.86 1.81
CA VAL A 72 -1.94 -13.14 1.10
C VAL A 72 -1.62 -14.30 2.03
N TYR A 73 -0.63 -14.15 2.93
CA TYR A 73 -0.27 -15.24 3.86
C TYR A 73 -1.36 -15.52 4.89
N SER A 74 -2.14 -14.51 5.27
CA SER A 74 -3.27 -14.70 6.19
C SER A 74 -4.39 -15.48 5.50
N ALA A 75 -4.77 -15.08 4.28
CA ALA A 75 -5.78 -15.76 3.49
C ALA A 75 -5.36 -17.18 3.11
N ALA A 76 -4.10 -17.40 2.75
CA ALA A 76 -3.56 -18.71 2.37
C ALA A 76 -3.68 -19.77 3.47
N LYS A 77 -3.97 -19.41 4.72
CA LYS A 77 -4.24 -20.35 5.82
C LYS A 77 -5.59 -21.07 5.71
N LEU A 78 -6.48 -20.64 4.80
CA LEU A 78 -7.84 -21.18 4.63
C LEU A 78 -8.69 -21.13 5.91
N ASN A 79 -8.47 -20.11 6.74
CA ASN A 79 -9.33 -19.82 7.87
C ASN A 79 -10.48 -18.93 7.37
N PRO A 80 -11.75 -19.34 7.47
CA PRO A 80 -12.90 -18.53 7.01
C PRO A 80 -12.98 -17.14 7.64
N SER A 81 -12.39 -16.95 8.84
CA SER A 81 -12.33 -15.67 9.53
C SER A 81 -11.18 -14.76 9.07
N LEU A 82 -10.28 -15.25 8.21
CA LEU A 82 -9.12 -14.52 7.69
C LEU A 82 -9.25 -14.32 6.17
N SER A 83 -10.41 -13.90 5.69
CA SER A 83 -10.61 -13.58 4.28
C SER A 83 -9.65 -12.47 3.82
N LEU A 84 -9.44 -12.35 2.51
CA LEU A 84 -8.60 -11.28 1.93
C LEU A 84 -9.07 -9.89 2.37
N SER A 85 -10.38 -9.64 2.35
CA SER A 85 -10.95 -8.35 2.75
C SER A 85 -10.74 -8.05 4.23
N TRP A 86 -10.85 -9.06 5.10
CA TRP A 86 -10.54 -8.94 6.52
C TRP A 86 -9.05 -8.66 6.73
N ALA A 87 -8.18 -9.39 6.03
CA ALA A 87 -6.73 -9.25 6.17
C ALA A 87 -6.21 -7.91 5.62
N ARG A 88 -6.89 -7.31 4.64
CA ARG A 88 -6.60 -5.98 4.09
C ARG A 88 -7.11 -4.83 4.97
N ALA A 89 -8.21 -5.03 5.70
CA ALA A 89 -8.82 -4.00 6.53
C ALA A 89 -7.85 -3.27 7.49
N PRO A 90 -6.94 -3.93 8.22
CA PRO A 90 -6.00 -3.24 9.11
C PRO A 90 -4.94 -2.40 8.38
N ASP A 91 -4.73 -2.61 7.08
CA ASP A 91 -3.69 -1.94 6.29
C ASP A 91 -4.18 -0.63 5.62
N ARG A 92 -5.48 -0.32 5.73
CA ARG A 92 -6.02 0.96 5.26
C ARG A 92 -5.35 2.14 5.97
N GLY A 93 -4.95 3.14 5.20
CA GLY A 93 -4.23 4.29 5.73
C GLY A 93 -2.71 4.16 5.69
N LEU A 94 -2.15 2.98 5.37
CA LEU A 94 -0.72 2.83 5.13
C LEU A 94 -0.27 3.57 3.85
N PRO A 95 1.01 3.94 3.75
CA PRO A 95 1.61 4.37 2.49
C PRO A 95 1.39 3.30 1.41
N ARG A 96 0.69 3.65 0.34
CA ARG A 96 0.47 2.77 -0.81
C ARG A 96 1.74 2.78 -1.67
N PRO A 97 2.37 1.61 -1.92
CA PRO A 97 3.56 1.53 -2.76
C PRO A 97 3.27 2.06 -4.17
N ASP A 98 4.28 2.66 -4.79
CA ASP A 98 4.18 3.00 -6.21
C ASP A 98 4.38 1.80 -7.12
N MET A 99 4.84 0.65 -6.62
CA MET A 99 4.92 -0.62 -7.35
C MET A 99 5.16 -1.75 -6.34
N VAL A 100 4.59 -2.92 -6.62
CA VAL A 100 4.83 -4.14 -5.87
C VAL A 100 5.28 -5.22 -6.85
N LEU A 101 6.53 -5.64 -6.73
CA LEU A 101 7.07 -6.72 -7.55
C LEU A 101 6.80 -8.05 -6.85
N PHE A 102 6.04 -8.93 -7.52
CA PHE A 102 5.95 -10.32 -7.12
C PHE A 102 6.92 -11.15 -7.96
N LEU A 103 7.93 -11.72 -7.31
CA LEU A 103 8.92 -12.59 -7.93
C LEU A 103 8.33 -14.00 -8.01
N ASP A 104 7.70 -14.31 -9.13
CA ASP A 104 7.07 -15.60 -9.40
C ASP A 104 8.14 -16.67 -9.65
N LEU A 105 8.12 -17.71 -8.84
CA LEU A 105 9.01 -18.86 -8.97
C LEU A 105 8.19 -20.12 -8.75
N ASP A 106 8.27 -21.06 -9.68
CA ASP A 106 7.64 -22.36 -9.49
C ASP A 106 8.37 -23.18 -8.41
N GLU A 107 7.64 -24.12 -7.83
CA GLU A 107 8.12 -24.95 -6.72
C GLU A 107 9.31 -25.84 -7.11
N GLU A 108 9.36 -26.32 -8.35
CA GLU A 108 10.43 -27.19 -8.83
C GLU A 108 11.75 -26.41 -8.92
N THR A 109 11.72 -25.22 -9.52
CA THR A 109 12.86 -24.32 -9.60
C THR A 109 13.28 -23.82 -8.21
N ALA A 110 12.32 -23.53 -7.33
CA ALA A 110 12.61 -23.11 -5.95
C ALA A 110 13.35 -24.20 -5.16
N ARG A 111 12.96 -25.47 -5.31
CA ARG A 111 13.62 -26.61 -4.65
C ARG A 111 15.08 -26.81 -5.08
N GLN A 112 15.38 -26.51 -6.34
CA GLN A 112 16.74 -26.64 -6.88
C GLN A 112 17.69 -25.58 -6.31
N ARG A 113 17.16 -24.43 -5.88
CA ARG A 113 17.90 -23.39 -5.16
C ARG A 113 17.94 -23.79 -3.68
N GLY A 114 19.05 -24.41 -3.25
CA GLY A 114 19.20 -24.96 -1.89
C GLY A 114 18.77 -24.00 -0.76
N GLY A 115 18.29 -24.54 0.36
CA GLY A 115 17.69 -23.78 1.46
C GLY A 115 16.19 -24.04 1.68
N TRP A 116 15.56 -24.84 0.81
CA TRP A 116 14.15 -25.22 0.90
C TRP A 116 13.89 -26.30 1.99
N GLY A 117 12.99 -26.02 2.93
CA GLY A 117 12.49 -26.95 3.96
C GLY A 117 12.87 -26.65 5.43
N GLY A 118 13.58 -25.55 5.72
CA GLY A 118 13.96 -25.10 7.06
C GLY A 118 12.97 -24.16 7.78
N GLU A 119 12.06 -23.47 7.09
CA GLU A 119 11.14 -22.49 7.68
C GLU A 119 9.67 -22.96 7.73
N VAL A 120 8.93 -22.47 8.72
CA VAL A 120 7.51 -22.82 8.97
C VAL A 120 6.61 -22.59 7.75
N TYR A 121 7.00 -21.66 6.87
CA TYR A 121 6.27 -21.28 5.66
C TYR A 121 6.63 -22.12 4.42
N GLU A 122 7.57 -23.06 4.51
CA GLU A 122 8.09 -23.82 3.36
C GLU A 122 7.34 -25.13 3.12
N ARG A 123 6.06 -25.19 3.54
CA ARG A 123 5.16 -26.27 3.11
C ARG A 123 4.70 -25.97 1.69
N ALA A 124 4.99 -26.88 0.76
CA ALA A 124 4.66 -26.78 -0.67
C ALA A 124 3.24 -26.25 -0.92
N GLU A 125 2.25 -26.76 -0.20
CA GLU A 125 0.85 -26.38 -0.38
C GLU A 125 0.54 -24.95 0.09
N LEU A 126 1.27 -24.42 1.08
CA LEU A 126 1.12 -23.03 1.48
C LEU A 126 1.72 -22.09 0.42
N GLN A 127 2.91 -22.40 -0.07
CA GLN A 127 3.58 -21.59 -1.10
C GLN A 127 2.79 -21.60 -2.41
N LYS A 128 2.22 -22.75 -2.79
CA LYS A 128 1.30 -22.85 -3.92
C LYS A 128 0.11 -21.91 -3.77
N ARG A 129 -0.57 -21.92 -2.63
CA ARG A 129 -1.72 -21.02 -2.35
C ARG A 129 -1.33 -19.54 -2.33
N VAL A 130 -0.18 -19.22 -1.75
CA VAL A 130 0.36 -17.84 -1.73
C VAL A 130 0.57 -17.35 -3.17
N ARG A 131 1.24 -18.16 -4.01
CA ARG A 131 1.44 -17.88 -5.43
C ARG A 131 0.11 -17.64 -6.14
N GLU A 132 -0.83 -18.57 -6.02
CA GLU A 132 -2.17 -18.48 -6.64
C GLU A 132 -2.90 -17.19 -6.24
N LEU A 133 -2.86 -16.81 -4.96
CA LEU A 133 -3.51 -15.58 -4.47
C LEU A 133 -2.85 -14.31 -5.00
N PHE A 134 -1.52 -14.25 -5.16
CA PHE A 134 -0.85 -13.11 -5.79
C PHE A 134 -1.22 -12.97 -7.27
N TRP A 135 -1.27 -14.08 -8.01
CA TRP A 135 -1.77 -14.09 -9.39
C TRP A 135 -3.21 -13.59 -9.46
N ALA A 136 -4.06 -14.06 -8.56
CA ALA A 136 -5.46 -13.65 -8.50
C ALA A 136 -5.64 -12.15 -8.19
N LEU A 137 -4.83 -11.59 -7.28
CA LEU A 137 -4.81 -10.15 -6.99
C LEU A 137 -4.28 -9.31 -8.17
N SER A 138 -3.32 -9.83 -8.92
CA SER A 138 -2.74 -9.13 -10.07
C SER A 138 -3.71 -9.00 -11.24
N ARG A 139 -4.73 -9.88 -11.33
CA ARG A 139 -5.68 -10.00 -12.45
C ARG A 139 -5.03 -10.13 -13.83
N ARG A 140 -3.74 -10.43 -13.86
CA ARG A 140 -2.93 -10.62 -15.06
C ARG A 140 -2.58 -12.08 -15.13
N GLY A 141 -3.32 -12.83 -15.94
CA GLY A 141 -3.10 -14.25 -16.18
C GLY A 141 -4.32 -14.79 -16.90
N GLU A 142 -4.13 -15.61 -17.93
CA GLU A 142 -5.22 -16.43 -18.44
C GLU A 142 -5.82 -17.18 -17.25
N LYS A 143 -7.10 -16.92 -16.95
CA LYS A 143 -7.93 -17.56 -15.91
C LYS A 143 -7.18 -18.66 -15.15
N ASP A 144 -6.42 -18.27 -14.12
CA ASP A 144 -5.82 -19.25 -13.23
C ASP A 144 -6.95 -19.84 -12.41
N VAL A 145 -7.54 -20.91 -12.97
CA VAL A 145 -8.80 -21.52 -12.52
C VAL A 145 -8.72 -21.88 -11.04
N GLN A 146 -7.52 -22.24 -10.55
CA GLN A 146 -7.32 -22.63 -9.17
C GLN A 146 -7.31 -21.43 -8.23
N GLY A 147 -6.68 -20.31 -8.62
CA GLY A 147 -6.74 -19.04 -7.89
C GLY A 147 -8.15 -18.47 -7.82
N GLU A 148 -8.90 -18.47 -8.92
CA GLU A 148 -10.30 -18.04 -8.95
C GLU A 148 -11.20 -18.91 -8.05
N GLN A 149 -10.97 -20.22 -8.01
CA GLN A 149 -11.71 -21.13 -7.12
C GLN A 149 -11.42 -20.84 -5.63
N ILE A 150 -10.16 -20.59 -5.28
CA ILE A 150 -9.78 -20.22 -3.92
C ILE A 150 -10.42 -18.89 -3.54
N LEU A 151 -10.37 -17.89 -4.43
CA LEU A 151 -11.06 -16.62 -4.21
C LEU A 151 -12.56 -16.80 -4.03
N ALA A 152 -13.20 -17.60 -4.87
CA ALA A 152 -14.64 -17.88 -4.76
C ALA A 152 -15.01 -18.50 -3.40
N GLN A 153 -14.17 -19.40 -2.88
CA GLN A 153 -14.34 -19.97 -1.54
C GLN A 153 -14.12 -18.94 -0.42
N MET A 154 -13.38 -17.87 -0.68
CA MET A 154 -13.07 -16.79 0.25
C MET A 154 -14.00 -15.56 0.14
N GLY A 155 -15.08 -15.66 -0.64
CA GLY A 155 -16.05 -14.57 -0.82
C GLY A 155 -15.77 -13.67 -2.03
N GLY A 156 -14.85 -14.05 -2.91
CA GLY A 156 -14.53 -13.35 -4.16
C GLY A 156 -13.70 -12.07 -3.97
N LEU A 157 -13.42 -11.39 -5.08
CA LEU A 157 -12.82 -10.05 -5.10
C LEU A 157 -13.85 -9.06 -5.64
N ASP A 158 -14.21 -8.07 -4.83
CA ASP A 158 -14.94 -6.90 -5.30
C ASP A 158 -14.03 -6.05 -6.20
N GLU A 159 -14.45 -5.77 -7.43
CA GLU A 159 -13.63 -5.05 -8.41
C GLU A 159 -13.22 -3.64 -7.98
N GLU A 160 -14.09 -2.93 -7.27
CA GLU A 160 -13.74 -1.59 -6.81
C GLU A 160 -12.81 -1.63 -5.61
N GLN A 161 -12.95 -2.64 -4.75
CA GLN A 161 -12.15 -2.76 -3.53
C GLN A 161 -10.67 -3.07 -3.79
N TRP A 162 -10.36 -3.84 -4.84
CA TRP A 162 -9.02 -4.41 -5.09
C TRP A 162 -8.27 -3.77 -6.25
N LYS A 163 -8.83 -2.70 -6.83
CA LYS A 163 -8.23 -1.97 -7.95
C LYS A 163 -6.81 -1.48 -7.65
N GLN A 164 -6.52 -1.14 -6.38
CA GLN A 164 -5.21 -0.62 -6.00
C GLN A 164 -4.12 -1.68 -6.11
N GLU A 165 -4.40 -2.86 -5.58
CA GLU A 165 -3.50 -4.01 -5.65
C GLU A 165 -3.31 -4.46 -7.11
N GLU A 166 -4.36 -4.45 -7.92
CA GLU A 166 -4.28 -4.73 -9.37
C GLU A 166 -3.36 -3.73 -10.11
N GLU A 167 -3.47 -2.44 -9.82
CA GLU A 167 -2.67 -1.38 -10.45
C GLU A 167 -1.18 -1.42 -10.06
N ASP A 168 -0.90 -1.82 -8.82
CA ASP A 168 0.45 -1.73 -8.25
C ASP A 168 1.25 -3.02 -8.42
N LEU A 169 0.58 -4.19 -8.46
CA LEU A 169 1.22 -5.49 -8.59
C LEU A 169 1.79 -5.72 -10.00
N VAL A 170 3.05 -6.11 -10.04
CA VAL A 170 3.76 -6.51 -11.26
C VAL A 170 4.38 -7.88 -11.04
N MET A 171 3.89 -8.85 -11.82
CA MET A 171 4.41 -10.22 -11.82
C MET A 171 5.71 -10.26 -12.62
N LEU A 172 6.75 -10.84 -12.02
CA LEU A 172 8.05 -11.03 -12.64
C LEU A 172 8.47 -12.49 -12.53
N ASP A 173 8.82 -13.09 -13.67
CA ASP A 173 9.45 -14.40 -13.69
C ASP A 173 10.82 -14.33 -13.01
N ALA A 174 10.95 -15.04 -11.90
CA ALA A 174 12.16 -15.16 -11.11
C ALA A 174 12.95 -16.43 -11.44
N GLY A 175 12.57 -17.17 -12.49
CA GLY A 175 13.34 -18.27 -13.07
C GLY A 175 14.62 -17.77 -13.77
N GLY A 176 15.72 -18.51 -13.64
CA GLY A 176 17.03 -18.11 -14.18
C GLY A 176 18.09 -17.79 -13.11
N SER A 177 19.15 -17.13 -13.51
CA SER A 177 20.23 -16.67 -12.62
C SER A 177 19.85 -15.41 -11.84
N ILE A 178 20.58 -15.11 -10.77
CA ILE A 178 20.38 -13.88 -9.98
C ILE A 178 20.52 -12.63 -10.86
N ASP A 179 21.50 -12.61 -11.77
CA ASP A 179 21.76 -11.47 -12.64
C ASP A 179 20.62 -11.26 -13.65
N GLU A 180 20.11 -12.34 -14.26
CA GLU A 180 18.96 -12.24 -15.18
C GLU A 180 17.71 -11.72 -14.46
N VAL A 181 17.45 -12.17 -13.23
CA VAL A 181 16.32 -11.68 -12.43
C VAL A 181 16.53 -10.22 -12.03
N ALA A 182 17.75 -9.83 -11.67
CA ALA A 182 18.10 -8.45 -11.33
C ALA A 182 17.86 -7.49 -12.50
N GLU A 183 18.23 -7.88 -13.73
CA GLU A 183 17.96 -7.09 -14.94
C GLU A 183 16.46 -6.93 -15.18
N ARG A 184 15.66 -8.00 -15.05
CA ARG A 184 14.19 -7.94 -15.19
C ARG A 184 13.54 -7.03 -14.14
N ILE A 185 14.01 -7.11 -12.89
CA ILE A 185 13.58 -6.19 -11.82
C ILE A 185 13.89 -4.76 -12.24
N TRP A 186 15.14 -4.50 -12.65
CA TRP A 186 15.59 -3.16 -13.00
C TRP A 186 14.82 -2.58 -14.18
N GLU A 187 14.52 -3.38 -15.20
CA GLU A 187 13.68 -2.96 -16.34
C GLU A 187 12.32 -2.40 -15.91
N LYS A 188 11.69 -2.96 -14.87
CA LYS A 188 10.41 -2.44 -14.34
C LYS A 188 10.62 -1.27 -13.39
N VAL A 189 11.56 -1.39 -12.47
CA VAL A 189 11.82 -0.38 -11.43
C VAL A 189 12.26 0.93 -12.06
N ARG A 190 13.19 0.91 -13.02
CA ARG A 190 13.69 2.13 -13.67
C ARG A 190 12.55 2.93 -14.30
N VAL A 191 11.63 2.23 -14.99
CA VAL A 191 10.47 2.85 -15.62
C VAL A 191 9.58 3.49 -14.56
N ARG A 192 9.23 2.77 -13.48
CA ARG A 192 8.37 3.34 -12.43
C ARG A 192 9.00 4.51 -11.70
N VAL A 193 10.29 4.43 -11.37
CA VAL A 193 11.01 5.54 -10.74
C VAL A 193 10.98 6.77 -11.63
N GLU A 194 11.21 6.62 -12.94
CA GLU A 194 11.07 7.72 -13.90
C GLU A 194 9.64 8.26 -13.95
N GLN A 195 8.62 7.40 -13.94
CA GLN A 195 7.21 7.82 -13.92
C GLN A 195 6.86 8.62 -12.67
N VAL A 196 7.30 8.16 -11.48
CA VAL A 196 7.11 8.87 -10.21
C VAL A 196 7.85 10.20 -10.22
N ALA A 197 9.09 10.22 -10.73
CA ALA A 197 9.88 11.46 -10.86
C ALA A 197 9.24 12.46 -11.84
N ARG A 198 8.55 11.98 -12.87
CA ARG A 198 7.72 12.81 -13.78
C ARG A 198 6.36 13.21 -13.17
N GLY A 199 6.03 12.75 -11.97
CA GLY A 199 4.79 13.08 -11.25
C GLY A 199 3.56 12.29 -11.68
N GLU A 200 3.71 11.22 -12.48
CA GLU A 200 2.60 10.40 -13.00
C GLU A 200 1.79 9.70 -11.88
N PHE A 201 2.37 9.57 -10.68
CA PHE A 201 1.77 8.93 -9.50
C PHE A 201 1.40 9.91 -8.37
N GLY A 202 1.45 11.22 -8.67
CA GLY A 202 1.26 12.28 -7.70
C GLY A 202 2.56 12.72 -7.02
N VAL A 203 2.48 13.83 -6.30
CA VAL A 203 3.63 14.47 -5.62
C VAL A 203 3.77 14.06 -4.15
N THR A 204 2.82 13.25 -3.66
CA THR A 204 2.81 12.70 -2.31
C THR A 204 2.54 11.21 -2.39
N VAL A 205 3.09 10.44 -1.45
CA VAL A 205 2.80 9.00 -1.38
C VAL A 205 1.31 8.78 -1.26
N ARG A 206 0.81 7.91 -2.13
CA ARG A 206 -0.59 7.48 -2.16
C ARG A 206 -0.91 6.72 -0.87
N ILE A 207 -2.18 6.53 -0.56
CA ILE A 207 -2.63 5.86 0.67
C ILE A 207 -3.55 4.71 0.31
N VAL A 208 -3.40 3.58 1.01
CA VAL A 208 -4.28 2.41 0.89
C VAL A 208 -5.69 2.82 1.32
N GLN A 209 -6.67 2.66 0.42
CA GLN A 209 -8.07 3.06 0.63
C GLN A 209 -8.90 1.94 1.27
#